data_AF-A0A4Q9KYP1-F1
#
_entry.id   AF-A0A4Q9KYP1-F1
#
_cell.length_a   1.000
_cell.length_b   1.000
_cell.length_c   1.000
_cell.angle_alpha   90.00
_cell.angle_beta   90.00
_cell.angle_gamma   90.00
#
_symmetry.space_group_name_H-M   'P 1'
#
loop_
_entity.id
_entity.type
_entity.pdbx_description
1 polymer ?
#
loop_
_entity_poly.entity_id
_entity_poly.type
_entity_poly.pdbx_seq_one_letter_code
_entity_poly.pdbx_strand_id
1 'polypeptide(L)'
;MKRRSKRQNSNVFAMLSKNQIFELKEAFGLLDTNNDGIISKEDLKTFLSSIGDPFTESEIDEMMEEAGNEMSFMMFLTLVGEKLSCTDEESVILHAFKDFDENRNGFVEEKVLKKWLTQEGDKMCEEDVDFLLKDCCENGMVDYKKLTEIIKHGEVLKKEEIVYQ
;
A
#
# COMPACT_ATOMS: atom_id res chain seq x y z
N MET A 1 -8.38 -27.01 0.84
CA MET A 1 -7.03 -26.91 1.43
C MET A 1 -6.17 -26.01 0.55
N LYS A 2 -6.14 -24.70 0.80
CA LYS A 2 -5.20 -23.78 0.14
C LYS A 2 -3.82 -23.95 0.79
N ARG A 3 -2.81 -24.32 0.00
CA ARG A 3 -1.41 -24.48 0.47
C ARG A 3 -0.91 -23.11 0.94
N ARG A 4 -0.67 -22.96 2.25
CA ARG A 4 0.13 -21.84 2.79
C ARG A 4 1.50 -21.87 2.11
N SER A 5 1.80 -20.85 1.31
CA SER A 5 3.16 -20.63 0.80
C SER A 5 4.07 -20.41 2.00
N LYS A 6 5.26 -21.00 1.95
CA LYS A 6 6.26 -20.95 3.01
C LYS A 6 6.70 -19.48 3.13
N ARG A 7 6.34 -18.79 4.22
CA ARG A 7 6.76 -17.40 4.52
C ARG A 7 8.28 -17.29 4.32
N GLN A 8 8.70 -16.49 3.34
CA GLN A 8 10.12 -16.18 3.13
C GLN A 8 10.54 -15.10 4.14
N ASN A 9 10.76 -15.53 5.37
CA ASN A 9 11.54 -14.74 6.31
C ASN A 9 12.96 -14.63 5.75
N SER A 10 13.46 -13.41 5.47
CA SER A 10 14.85 -12.98 5.80
C SER A 10 15.30 -11.63 5.20
N ASN A 11 14.64 -11.03 4.19
CA ASN A 11 15.21 -9.83 3.52
C ASN A 11 14.28 -8.63 3.37
N VAL A 12 13.06 -8.70 3.90
CA VAL A 12 12.09 -7.60 3.90
C VAL A 12 12.65 -6.36 4.61
N PHE A 13 13.38 -6.57 5.70
CA PHE A 13 14.06 -5.49 6.45
C PHE A 13 15.10 -4.72 5.63
N ALA A 14 15.73 -5.37 4.64
CA ALA A 14 16.71 -4.72 3.78
C ALA A 14 16.05 -3.90 2.65
N MET A 15 14.76 -4.13 2.38
CA MET A 15 13.98 -3.41 1.37
C MET A 15 13.33 -2.14 1.92
N LEU A 16 13.19 -2.01 3.25
CA LEU A 16 12.61 -0.84 3.89
C LEU A 16 13.69 0.20 4.19
N SER A 17 13.45 1.45 3.80
CA SER A 17 14.33 2.57 4.16
C SER A 17 14.24 2.86 5.67
N LYS A 18 15.25 3.56 6.21
CA LYS A 18 15.24 3.97 7.62
C LYS A 18 14.01 4.81 7.99
N ASN A 19 13.54 5.65 7.07
CA ASN A 19 12.35 6.48 7.27
C ASN A 19 11.08 5.62 7.32
N GLN A 20 10.94 4.65 6.41
CA GLN A 20 9.81 3.71 6.43
C GLN A 20 9.80 2.86 7.71
N ILE A 21 10.96 2.40 8.18
CA ILE A 21 11.05 1.67 9.45
C ILE A 21 10.63 2.55 10.63
N PHE A 22 10.98 3.85 10.60
CA PHE A 22 10.58 4.80 11.63
C PHE A 22 9.06 5.03 11.63
N GLU A 23 8.48 5.33 10.46
CA GLU A 23 7.03 5.52 10.30
C GLU A 23 6.24 4.27 10.70
N LEU A 24 6.73 3.07 10.34
CA LEU A 24 6.11 1.81 10.74
C LEU A 24 6.22 1.56 12.24
N LYS A 25 7.28 2.04 12.89
CA LYS A 25 7.42 1.95 14.35
C LYS A 25 6.45 2.91 15.05
N GLU A 26 6.25 4.11 14.52
CA GLU A 26 5.24 5.04 15.05
C GLU A 26 3.83 4.49 14.86
N ALA A 27 3.51 3.96 13.66
CA ALA A 27 2.23 3.31 13.39
C ALA A 27 1.99 2.09 14.31
N PHE A 28 3.03 1.28 14.56
CA PHE A 28 2.95 0.17 15.50
C PHE A 28 2.68 0.66 16.94
N GLY A 29 3.32 1.75 17.36
CA GLY A 29 3.10 2.34 18.68
C GLY A 29 1.70 2.95 18.87
N LEU A 30 1.02 3.35 17.78
CA LEU A 30 -0.39 3.75 17.84
C LEU A 30 -1.34 2.56 18.02
N LEU A 31 -0.94 1.39 17.51
CA LEU A 31 -1.71 0.15 17.62
C LEU A 31 -1.47 -0.52 18.97
N ASP A 32 -0.22 -0.66 19.41
CA ASP A 32 0.21 -1.27 20.68
C ASP A 32 -0.09 -0.34 21.87
N THR A 33 -1.35 -0.29 22.28
CA THR A 33 -1.83 0.65 23.31
C THR A 33 -1.27 0.35 24.69
N ASN A 34 -0.97 -0.92 24.98
CA ASN A 34 -0.44 -1.37 26.26
C ASN A 34 1.10 -1.38 26.30
N ASN A 35 1.78 -1.12 25.17
CA ASN A 35 3.24 -1.11 24.99
C ASN A 35 3.93 -2.44 25.38
N ASP A 36 3.28 -3.58 25.15
CA ASP A 36 3.85 -4.90 25.43
C ASP A 36 4.68 -5.45 24.24
N GLY A 37 4.67 -4.75 23.10
CA GLY A 37 5.38 -5.11 21.88
C GLY A 37 4.61 -6.08 20.97
N ILE A 38 3.34 -6.35 21.26
CA ILE A 38 2.45 -7.25 20.54
C ILE A 38 1.11 -6.55 20.31
N ILE A 39 0.69 -6.45 19.04
CA ILE A 39 -0.68 -6.00 18.76
C ILE A 39 -1.63 -7.17 19.01
N SER A 40 -2.43 -7.05 20.07
CA SER A 40 -3.49 -7.98 20.42
C SER A 40 -4.83 -7.62 19.75
N LYS A 41 -5.82 -8.51 19.87
CA LYS A 41 -7.20 -8.20 19.45
C LYS A 41 -7.76 -6.97 20.19
N GLU A 42 -7.40 -6.81 21.46
CA GLU A 42 -7.88 -5.70 22.31
C GLU A 42 -7.27 -4.36 21.86
N ASP A 43 -6.00 -4.37 21.49
CA ASP A 43 -5.29 -3.22 20.91
C ASP A 43 -5.92 -2.77 19.59
N LEU A 44 -6.13 -3.73 18.67
CA LEU A 44 -6.76 -3.45 17.38
C LEU A 44 -8.19 -2.92 17.56
N LYS A 45 -8.96 -3.48 18.49
CA LYS A 45 -10.31 -3.01 18.82
C LYS A 45 -10.31 -1.58 19.36
N THR A 46 -9.35 -1.25 20.22
CA THR A 46 -9.20 0.09 20.81
C THR A 46 -8.82 1.10 19.74
N PHE A 47 -7.88 0.76 18.88
CA PHE A 47 -7.45 1.60 17.76
C PHE A 47 -8.55 1.83 16.73
N LEU A 48 -9.27 0.79 16.31
CA LEU A 48 -10.38 0.94 15.35
C LEU A 48 -11.52 1.78 15.94
N SER A 49 -11.77 1.64 17.25
CA SER A 49 -12.73 2.49 17.96
C SER A 49 -12.30 3.96 18.04
N SER A 50 -10.99 4.26 18.01
CA SER A 50 -10.48 5.64 18.04
C SER A 50 -10.53 6.32 16.67
N ILE A 51 -10.52 5.55 15.57
CA ILE A 51 -10.67 6.04 14.19
C ILE A 51 -12.13 6.38 13.86
N GLY A 52 -13.09 5.87 14.65
CA GLY A 52 -14.50 6.26 14.57
C GLY A 52 -15.36 5.41 13.63
N ASP A 53 -14.80 4.37 13.01
CA ASP A 53 -15.58 3.37 12.27
C ASP A 53 -15.91 2.17 13.16
N PRO A 54 -17.18 1.81 13.34
CA PRO A 54 -17.56 0.65 14.15
C PRO A 54 -17.34 -0.64 13.33
N PHE A 55 -16.13 -1.17 13.38
CA PHE A 55 -15.87 -2.54 12.93
C PHE A 55 -16.57 -3.54 13.85
N THR A 56 -17.18 -4.55 13.25
CA THR A 56 -17.82 -5.64 13.99
C THR A 56 -16.78 -6.56 14.60
N GLU A 57 -17.16 -7.27 15.67
CA GLU A 57 -16.25 -8.23 16.31
C GLU A 57 -15.80 -9.34 15.36
N SER A 58 -16.67 -9.73 14.41
CA SER A 58 -16.36 -10.72 13.37
C SER A 58 -15.28 -10.23 12.39
N GLU A 59 -15.35 -8.95 11.97
CA GLU A 59 -14.34 -8.37 11.07
C GLU A 59 -12.98 -8.27 11.76
N ILE A 60 -12.96 -7.89 13.03
CA ILE A 60 -11.72 -7.85 13.83
C ILE A 60 -11.15 -9.27 14.00
N ASP A 61 -12.01 -10.27 14.24
CA ASP A 61 -11.58 -11.66 14.32
C ASP A 61 -10.99 -12.18 13.01
N GLU A 62 -11.59 -11.84 11.87
CA GLU A 62 -11.05 -12.18 10.55
C GLU A 62 -9.69 -11.52 10.30
N MET A 63 -9.54 -10.24 10.64
CA MET A 63 -8.27 -9.52 10.54
C MET A 63 -7.17 -10.15 11.42
N MET A 64 -7.52 -10.54 12.65
CA MET A 64 -6.58 -11.19 13.57
C MET A 64 -6.23 -12.62 13.13
N GLU A 65 -7.18 -13.38 12.57
CA GLU A 65 -6.94 -14.72 12.04
C GLU A 65 -6.00 -14.69 10.84
N GLU A 66 -6.14 -13.70 9.96
CA GLU A 66 -5.23 -13.46 8.85
C GLU A 66 -3.81 -13.08 9.33
N ALA A 67 -3.73 -12.26 10.38
CA ALA A 67 -2.46 -11.85 11.00
C ALA A 67 -1.74 -12.97 11.78
N GLY A 68 -2.48 -13.94 12.33
CA GLY A 68 -1.94 -15.04 13.14
C GLY A 68 -2.18 -14.91 14.65
N ASN A 69 -3.28 -14.26 15.07
CA ASN A 69 -3.77 -14.03 16.44
C ASN A 69 -2.94 -13.08 17.32
N GLU A 70 -1.63 -13.01 17.12
CA GLU A 70 -0.75 -12.06 17.79
C GLU A 70 0.25 -11.51 16.78
N MET A 71 0.36 -10.18 16.69
CA MET A 71 1.24 -9.53 15.74
C MET A 71 2.37 -8.80 16.46
N SER A 72 3.54 -9.44 16.54
CA SER A 72 4.76 -8.75 16.99
C SER A 72 5.18 -7.71 15.95
N PHE A 73 5.97 -6.72 16.36
CA PHE A 73 6.53 -5.72 15.44
C PHE A 73 7.25 -6.36 14.24
N MET A 74 7.95 -7.47 14.46
CA MET A 74 8.60 -8.23 13.38
C MET A 74 7.59 -8.84 12.40
N MET A 75 6.45 -9.33 12.89
CA MET A 75 5.37 -9.83 12.04
C MET A 75 4.71 -8.69 11.26
N PHE A 76 4.45 -7.55 11.92
CA PHE A 76 3.89 -6.35 11.30
C PHE A 76 4.77 -5.87 10.14
N LEU A 77 6.08 -5.76 10.35
CA LEU A 77 7.03 -5.41 9.30
C LEU A 77 7.10 -6.45 8.18
N THR A 78 6.96 -7.73 8.52
CA THR A 78 6.91 -8.80 7.52
C THR A 78 5.65 -8.68 6.67
N LEU A 79 4.48 -8.45 7.25
CA LEU A 79 3.21 -8.29 6.52
C LEU A 79 3.23 -7.04 5.64
N VAL A 80 3.63 -5.91 6.19
CA VAL A 80 3.73 -4.64 5.45
C VAL A 80 4.75 -4.77 4.33
N GLY A 81 5.92 -5.31 4.62
CA GLY A 81 6.95 -5.45 3.62
C GLY A 81 6.68 -6.57 2.60
N GLU A 82 5.95 -7.63 2.94
CA GLU A 82 5.40 -8.59 1.96
C GLU A 82 4.45 -7.87 1.00
N LYS A 83 3.53 -7.02 1.50
CA LYS A 83 2.65 -6.21 0.66
C LYS A 83 3.39 -5.18 -0.20
N LEU A 84 4.43 -4.53 0.34
CA LEU A 84 5.27 -3.59 -0.41
C LEU A 84 6.21 -4.29 -1.41
N SER A 85 6.55 -5.56 -1.18
CA SER A 85 7.40 -6.37 -2.07
C SER A 85 6.67 -6.94 -3.28
N CYS A 86 5.34 -6.81 -3.35
CA CYS A 86 4.55 -7.26 -4.50
C CYS A 86 4.67 -6.34 -5.72
N THR A 87 5.29 -5.16 -5.59
CA THR A 87 5.51 -4.23 -6.71
C THR A 87 6.97 -4.25 -7.15
N ASP A 88 7.19 -4.23 -8.46
CA ASP A 88 8.51 -4.11 -9.06
C ASP A 88 9.24 -2.84 -8.57
N GLU A 89 10.54 -2.75 -8.86
CA GLU A 89 11.29 -1.51 -8.61
C GLU A 89 10.69 -0.35 -9.42
N GLU A 90 10.72 0.86 -8.86
CA GLU A 90 10.25 2.08 -9.54
C GLU A 90 10.87 2.22 -10.94
N SER A 91 12.15 1.86 -11.09
CA SER A 91 12.86 1.89 -12.38
C SER A 91 12.23 0.99 -13.45
N VAL A 92 11.72 -0.17 -13.03
CA VAL A 92 11.09 -1.17 -13.89
C VAL A 92 9.68 -0.73 -14.26
N ILE A 93 8.91 -0.26 -13.28
CA ILE A 93 7.55 0.27 -13.50
C ILE A 93 7.61 1.48 -14.45
N LEU A 94 8.52 2.40 -14.19
CA LEU A 94 8.76 3.57 -15.04
C LEU A 94 9.18 3.18 -16.46
N HIS A 95 10.02 2.14 -16.60
CA HIS A 95 10.42 1.65 -17.92
C HIS A 95 9.23 1.07 -18.68
N ALA A 96 8.33 0.34 -18.01
CA ALA A 96 7.14 -0.19 -18.66
C ALA A 96 6.25 0.93 -19.23
N PHE A 97 6.11 2.06 -18.53
CA PHE A 97 5.35 3.20 -19.05
C PHE A 97 6.04 3.93 -20.20
N LYS A 98 7.37 3.94 -20.27
CA LYS A 98 8.12 4.55 -21.39
C LYS A 98 7.82 3.90 -22.73
N ASP A 99 7.40 2.64 -22.75
CA ASP A 99 7.01 1.94 -23.98
C ASP A 99 5.73 2.53 -24.60
N PHE A 100 4.94 3.29 -23.82
CA PHE A 100 3.73 3.99 -24.27
C PHE A 100 3.96 5.48 -24.57
N ASP A 101 5.10 6.05 -24.17
CA ASP A 101 5.44 7.46 -24.39
C ASP A 101 6.29 7.62 -25.67
N GLU A 102 5.60 7.65 -26.82
CA GLU A 102 6.23 7.83 -28.14
C GLU A 102 7.06 9.13 -28.22
N ASN A 103 6.65 10.17 -27.50
CA ASN A 103 7.26 11.50 -27.54
C ASN A 103 8.40 11.68 -26.52
N ARG A 104 8.58 10.71 -25.61
CA ARG A 104 9.53 10.76 -24.48
C ARG A 104 9.40 12.02 -23.63
N ASN A 105 8.18 12.53 -23.49
CA ASN A 105 7.90 13.77 -22.76
C ASN A 105 7.57 13.53 -21.28
N GLY A 106 7.47 12.27 -20.82
CA GLY A 106 7.08 11.94 -19.46
C GLY A 106 5.58 11.73 -19.28
N PHE A 107 4.79 11.74 -20.36
CA PHE A 107 3.34 11.67 -20.32
C PHE A 107 2.77 10.63 -21.28
N VAL A 108 1.70 9.96 -20.87
CA VAL A 108 0.93 9.02 -21.70
C VAL A 108 -0.51 9.50 -21.78
N GLU A 109 -1.17 9.34 -22.93
CA GLU A 109 -2.59 9.68 -23.06
C GLU A 109 -3.45 8.84 -22.11
N GLU A 110 -4.27 9.49 -21.28
CA GLU A 110 -5.14 8.84 -20.29
C GLU A 110 -6.03 7.78 -20.94
N LYS A 111 -6.59 8.08 -22.11
CA LYS A 111 -7.47 7.16 -22.84
C LYS A 111 -6.75 5.87 -23.26
N VAL A 112 -5.48 5.97 -23.65
CA VAL A 112 -4.67 4.81 -24.03
C VAL A 112 -4.42 3.96 -22.80
N LEU A 113 -4.00 4.58 -21.71
CA LEU A 113 -3.69 3.89 -20.47
C LEU A 113 -4.94 3.24 -19.84
N LYS A 114 -6.07 3.98 -19.77
CA LYS A 114 -7.35 3.48 -19.28
C LYS A 114 -7.85 2.30 -20.10
N LYS A 115 -7.71 2.35 -21.43
CA LYS A 115 -8.06 1.21 -22.30
C LYS A 115 -7.21 -0.01 -21.96
N TRP A 116 -5.90 0.15 -21.82
CA TRP A 116 -5.00 -0.96 -21.49
C TRP A 116 -5.33 -1.60 -20.14
N LEU A 117 -5.50 -0.78 -19.09
CA LEU A 117 -5.80 -1.25 -17.72
C LEU A 117 -7.17 -1.94 -17.60
N THR A 118 -8.12 -1.64 -18.49
CA THR A 118 -9.47 -2.22 -18.45
C THR A 118 -9.68 -3.37 -19.44
N GLN A 119 -8.84 -3.48 -20.48
CA GLN A 119 -9.05 -4.43 -21.59
C GLN A 119 -7.96 -5.48 -21.74
N GLU A 120 -6.72 -5.19 -21.34
CA GLU A 120 -5.56 -6.05 -21.53
C GLU A 120 -5.06 -6.63 -20.19
N GLY A 121 -4.55 -7.86 -20.19
CA GLY A 121 -3.99 -8.51 -18.99
C GLY A 121 -5.01 -8.73 -17.86
N ASP A 122 -4.57 -8.48 -16.62
CA ASP A 122 -5.41 -8.50 -15.41
C ASP A 122 -6.20 -7.19 -15.32
N LYS A 123 -7.48 -7.28 -15.64
CA LYS A 123 -8.35 -6.12 -15.86
C LYS A 123 -8.78 -5.46 -14.55
N MET A 124 -8.74 -4.14 -14.53
CA MET A 124 -9.31 -3.30 -13.49
C MET A 124 -10.70 -2.79 -13.93
N CYS A 125 -11.58 -2.48 -12.97
CA CYS A 125 -12.81 -1.77 -13.30
C CYS A 125 -12.52 -0.30 -13.63
N GLU A 126 -13.45 0.35 -14.33
CA GLU A 126 -13.25 1.74 -14.74
C GLU A 126 -13.13 2.68 -13.54
N GLU A 127 -13.88 2.40 -12.46
CA GLU A 127 -13.86 3.19 -11.22
C GLU A 127 -12.49 3.15 -10.54
N ASP A 128 -11.86 1.99 -10.46
CA ASP A 128 -10.52 1.83 -9.85
C ASP A 128 -9.44 2.52 -10.70
N VAL A 129 -9.58 2.47 -12.02
CA VAL A 129 -8.65 3.16 -12.93
C VAL A 129 -8.80 4.68 -12.83
N ASP A 130 -10.04 5.18 -12.76
CA ASP A 130 -10.29 6.60 -12.57
C ASP A 130 -9.75 7.10 -11.23
N PHE A 131 -9.88 6.29 -10.18
CA PHE A 131 -9.28 6.58 -8.87
C PHE A 131 -7.75 6.62 -8.95
N LEU A 132 -7.12 5.61 -9.56
CA LEU A 132 -5.67 5.51 -9.71
C LEU A 132 -5.07 6.69 -10.48
N LEU A 133 -5.74 7.15 -11.54
CA LEU A 133 -5.22 8.18 -12.44
C LEU A 133 -5.52 9.61 -11.97
N LYS A 134 -6.45 9.79 -11.03
CA LYS A 134 -7.00 11.08 -10.61
C LYS A 134 -5.92 12.12 -10.28
N ASP A 135 -4.91 11.74 -9.51
CA ASP A 135 -3.90 12.67 -9.04
C ASP A 135 -2.70 12.79 -9.99
N CYS A 136 -2.61 11.99 -11.04
CA CYS A 136 -1.53 12.07 -12.03
C CYS A 136 -2.00 12.44 -13.44
N CYS A 137 -3.30 12.67 -13.65
CA CYS A 137 -3.84 13.10 -14.94
C CYS A 137 -4.15 14.61 -14.96
N GLU A 138 -3.55 15.32 -15.93
CA GLU A 138 -3.89 16.70 -16.24
C GLU A 138 -4.12 16.86 -17.75
N ASN A 139 -5.24 17.46 -18.14
CA ASN A 139 -5.62 17.70 -19.55
C ASN A 139 -5.64 16.42 -20.42
N GLY A 140 -6.01 15.27 -19.84
CA GLY A 140 -6.05 13.97 -20.54
C GLY A 140 -4.68 13.33 -20.76
N MET A 141 -3.64 13.86 -20.10
CA MET A 141 -2.27 13.35 -20.11
C MET A 141 -1.88 12.90 -18.71
N VAL A 142 -1.37 11.68 -18.58
CA VAL A 142 -0.95 11.08 -17.32
C VAL A 142 0.56 11.24 -17.15
N ASP A 143 0.99 11.90 -16.08
CA ASP A 143 2.38 11.89 -15.63
C ASP A 143 2.71 10.52 -15.04
N TYR A 144 3.38 9.69 -15.82
CA TYR A 144 3.67 8.32 -15.39
C TYR A 144 4.80 8.23 -14.36
N LYS A 145 5.57 9.30 -14.12
CA LYS A 145 6.51 9.35 -12.99
C LYS A 145 5.73 9.44 -11.69
N LYS A 146 4.79 10.38 -11.63
CA LYS A 146 3.89 10.55 -10.49
C LYS A 146 3.03 9.30 -10.26
N LEU A 147 2.51 8.70 -11.33
CA LEU A 147 1.80 7.42 -11.24
C LEU A 147 2.69 6.31 -10.67
N THR A 148 3.98 6.26 -11.05
CA THR A 148 4.92 5.27 -10.51
C THR A 148 5.15 5.48 -9.01
N GLU A 149 5.29 6.73 -8.56
CA GLU A 149 5.37 7.06 -7.13
C GLU A 149 4.12 6.60 -6.38
N ILE A 150 2.92 6.85 -6.94
CA ILE A 150 1.64 6.41 -6.35
C ILE A 150 1.55 4.89 -6.29
N ILE A 151 1.94 4.17 -7.35
CA ILE A 151 1.96 2.70 -7.37
C ILE A 151 2.93 2.14 -6.34
N LYS A 152 4.09 2.79 -6.15
CA LYS A 152 5.14 2.30 -5.26
C LYS A 152 4.91 2.64 -3.79
N HIS A 153 4.32 3.80 -3.52
CA HIS A 153 4.25 4.38 -2.17
C HIS A 153 2.81 4.61 -1.69
N GLY A 154 1.79 4.43 -2.53
CA GLY A 154 0.40 4.79 -2.24
C GLY A 154 0.15 6.29 -2.43
N GLU A 155 -1.01 6.76 -1.96
CA GLU A 155 -1.27 8.21 -1.88
C GLU A 155 -0.17 8.86 -1.02
N VAL A 156 0.60 9.76 -1.62
CA VAL A 156 1.51 10.62 -0.87
C VAL A 156 0.64 11.60 -0.10
N LEU A 157 0.26 11.23 1.13
CA LEU A 157 -0.31 12.17 2.09
C LEU A 157 0.63 13.36 2.16
N LYS A 158 0.15 14.51 1.73
CA LYS A 158 0.94 15.74 1.84
C LYS A 158 1.22 15.93 3.32
N LYS A 159 2.50 16.03 3.69
CA LYS A 159 2.94 16.24 5.09
C LYS A 159 2.22 17.40 5.80
N GLU A 160 1.58 18.29 5.05
CA GLU A 160 0.81 19.43 5.53
C GLU A 160 -0.58 19.06 6.09
N GLU A 161 -1.10 17.85 5.84
CA GLU A 161 -2.41 17.39 6.33
C GLU A 161 -2.34 16.55 7.62
N ILE A 162 -1.14 16.16 8.06
CA ILE A 162 -0.95 15.53 9.37
C ILE A 162 -0.88 16.63 10.43
N VAL A 163 -2.05 17.19 10.75
CA VAL A 163 -2.21 18.00 11.96
C VAL A 163 -2.22 17.02 13.13
N TYR A 164 -1.11 16.95 13.85
CA TYR A 164 -1.09 16.33 15.18
C TYR A 164 -2.04 17.13 16.08
N GLN A 165 -3.23 16.59 16.33
CA GLN A 165 -4.10 17.01 17.44
C GLN A 165 -3.80 16.15 18.67
#